data_AF-A0A3A5MR30-F1
#
_entry.id   AF-A0A3A5MR30-F1
#
_cell.length_a   1.000
_cell.length_b   1.000
_cell.length_c   1.000
_cell.angle_alpha   90.00
_cell.angle_beta   90.00
_cell.angle_gamma   90.00
#
_symmetry.space_group_name_H-M   'P 1'
#
loop_
_entity.id
_entity.type
_entity.pdbx_description
1 polymer ?
#
loop_
_entity_poly.entity_id
_entity_poly.type
_entity_poly.pdbx_seq_one_letter_code
_entity_poly.pdbx_strand_id
1 'polypeptide(L)'
;MRAERDNKIEATLAEFFTAGDERDTLIAQLAALENTMGARVTSLFELGETATRIADLVDLTPKELKRLRGLVVPVPAVNSVPDVG
;
A
#
# COMPACT_ATOMS: atom_id res chain seq x y z
N MET A 1 42.59 -2.92 20.05
CA MET A 1 42.22 -4.19 19.39
C MET A 1 40.90 -4.81 19.86
N ARG A 2 40.65 -5.11 21.14
CA ARG A 2 39.32 -5.64 21.55
C ARG A 2 38.22 -4.57 21.49
N ALA A 3 38.38 -3.48 22.23
CA ALA A 3 37.43 -2.36 22.24
C ALA A 3 37.09 -1.81 20.84
N GLU A 4 38.07 -1.74 19.94
CA GLU A 4 37.86 -1.28 18.56
C GLU A 4 37.03 -2.27 17.72
N ARG A 5 37.21 -3.58 17.93
CA ARG A 5 36.35 -4.60 17.32
C ARG A 5 34.95 -4.58 17.91
N ASP A 6 34.84 -4.42 19.23
CA ASP A 6 33.55 -4.38 19.92
C ASP A 6 32.74 -3.15 19.47
N ASN A 7 33.37 -1.97 19.38
CA ASN A 7 32.74 -0.76 18.84
C ASN A 7 32.30 -0.94 17.37
N LYS A 8 33.11 -1.61 16.55
CA LYS A 8 32.75 -1.88 15.15
C LYS A 8 31.56 -2.83 15.05
N ILE A 9 31.49 -3.84 15.92
CA ILE A 9 30.35 -4.76 16.00
C ILE A 9 29.09 -4.00 16.43
N GLU A 10 29.18 -3.17 17.47
CA GLU A 10 28.04 -2.37 17.94
C GLU A 10 27.53 -1.40 16.87
N ALA A 11 28.43 -0.71 16.16
CA ALA A 11 28.06 0.18 15.07
C ALA A 11 27.36 -0.58 13.92
N THR A 12 27.91 -1.71 13.48
CA THR A 12 27.29 -2.52 12.42
C THR A 12 25.94 -3.10 12.85
N LEU A 13 25.78 -3.48 14.12
CA LEU A 13 24.49 -3.93 14.65
C LEU A 13 23.47 -2.80 14.66
N ALA A 14 23.85 -1.60 15.09
CA ALA A 14 22.98 -0.43 15.08
C ALA A 14 22.51 -0.07 13.67
N GLU A 15 23.42 -0.09 12.69
CA GLU A 15 23.10 0.10 11.27
C GLU A 15 22.14 -0.97 10.75
N PHE A 16 22.36 -2.25 11.10
CA PHE A 16 21.48 -3.33 10.69
C PHE A 16 20.06 -3.18 11.25
N PHE A 17 19.91 -2.85 12.53
CA PHE A 17 18.59 -2.62 13.12
C PHE A 17 17.89 -1.41 12.50
N THR A 18 18.62 -0.31 12.28
CA THR A 18 18.09 0.90 11.62
C THR A 18 17.58 0.57 10.22
N ALA A 19 18.38 -0.14 9.42
CA ALA A 19 17.98 -0.55 8.08
C ALA A 19 16.77 -1.52 8.09
N GLY A 20 16.68 -2.37 9.12
CA GLY A 20 15.52 -3.23 9.35
C GLY A 20 14.24 -2.44 9.59
N ASP A 21 14.29 -1.47 10.50
CA ASP A 21 13.15 -0.60 10.84
C ASP A 21 12.73 0.27 9.64
N GLU A 22 13.69 0.79 8.87
CA GLU A 22 13.42 1.53 7.63
C GLU A 22 12.73 0.65 6.59
N ARG A 23 13.21 -0.58 6.39
CA ARG A 23 12.57 -1.55 5.49
C ARG A 23 11.13 -1.83 5.90
N ASP A 24 10.90 -2.10 7.17
CA ASP A 24 9.57 -2.44 7.68
C ASP A 24 8.62 -1.24 7.58
N THR A 25 9.13 -0.01 7.79
CA THR A 25 8.41 1.24 7.54
C THR A 25 8.02 1.39 6.06
N LEU A 26 8.95 1.14 5.13
CA LEU A 26 8.67 1.21 3.69
C LEU A 26 7.64 0.17 3.26
N ILE A 27 7.69 -1.05 3.81
CA ILE A 27 6.69 -2.09 3.56
C ILE A 27 5.30 -1.63 4.01
N ALA A 28 5.19 -1.05 5.21
CA ALA A 28 3.93 -0.52 5.73
C ALA A 28 3.39 0.63 4.87
N GLN A 29 4.25 1.56 4.43
CA GLN A 29 3.88 2.65 3.54
C GLN A 29 3.40 2.14 2.17
N LEU A 30 4.09 1.13 1.62
CA LEU A 30 3.70 0.52 0.35
C LEU A 30 2.32 -0.14 0.46
N ALA A 31 2.06 -0.88 1.54
CA ALA A 31 0.75 -1.50 1.79
C ALA A 31 -0.37 -0.45 1.91
N ALA A 32 -0.12 0.65 2.62
CA ALA A 32 -1.08 1.75 2.74
C ALA A 32 -1.39 2.43 1.40
N LEU A 33 -0.36 2.62 0.56
CA LEU A 33 -0.51 3.17 -0.78
C LEU A 33 -1.31 2.23 -1.69
N GLU A 34 -0.97 0.93 -1.72
CA GLU A 34 -1.69 -0.07 -2.52
C GLU A 34 -3.17 -0.16 -2.12
N ASN A 35 -3.48 -0.11 -0.82
CA ASN A 35 -4.85 -0.07 -0.32
C ASN A 35 -5.60 1.19 -0.80
N THR A 36 -4.95 2.35 -0.73
CA THR A 36 -5.53 3.61 -1.18
C THR A 36 -5.82 3.57 -2.69
N MET A 37 -4.86 3.09 -3.49
CA MET A 37 -5.03 2.93 -4.93
C MET A 37 -6.15 1.95 -5.27
N GLY A 38 -6.20 0.80 -4.58
CA GLY A 38 -7.26 -0.19 -4.74
C GLY A 38 -8.65 0.38 -4.46
N ALA A 39 -8.80 1.18 -3.39
CA ALA A 39 -10.05 1.85 -3.07
C ALA A 39 -10.47 2.84 -4.18
N ARG A 40 -9.54 3.66 -4.68
CA ARG A 40 -9.82 4.60 -5.79
C ARG A 40 -10.22 3.89 -7.08
N VAL A 41 -9.51 2.80 -7.43
CA VAL A 41 -9.85 1.94 -8.57
C VAL A 41 -11.26 1.37 -8.40
N THR A 42 -11.60 0.90 -7.20
CA THR A 42 -12.94 0.35 -6.90
C THR A 42 -14.03 1.41 -7.09
N SER A 43 -13.82 2.64 -6.61
CA SER A 43 -14.76 3.74 -6.84
C SER A 43 -14.96 4.06 -8.33
N LEU A 44 -13.92 3.94 -9.16
CA LEU A 44 -14.07 4.14 -10.61
C LEU A 44 -14.98 3.08 -11.23
N PHE A 45 -14.85 1.82 -10.80
CA PHE A 45 -15.78 0.75 -11.21
C PHE A 45 -17.21 1.02 -10.75
N GLU A 46 -17.41 1.51 -9.52
CA GLU A 46 -18.72 1.86 -8.97
C GLU A 46 -19.39 3.01 -9.74
N LEU A 47 -18.59 3.94 -10.28
CA LEU A 47 -19.06 5.03 -11.15
C LEU A 47 -19.34 4.59 -12.59
N GLY A 48 -19.19 3.30 -12.91
CA GLY A 48 -19.52 2.73 -14.21
C GLY A 48 -18.40 2.80 -15.24
N GLU A 49 -17.18 3.14 -14.85
CA GLU A 49 -16.03 3.10 -15.75
C GLU A 49 -15.68 1.66 -16.16
N THR A 50 -15.21 1.50 -17.41
CA THR A 50 -14.80 0.18 -17.93
C THR A 50 -13.40 -0.20 -17.46
N ALA A 51 -13.13 -1.50 -17.30
CA ALA A 51 -11.81 -1.97 -16.89
C ALA A 51 -10.68 -1.48 -17.81
N THR A 52 -10.91 -1.42 -19.11
CA THR A 52 -9.94 -0.91 -20.10
C THR A 52 -9.66 0.56 -19.87
N ARG A 53 -10.71 1.38 -19.74
CA ARG A 53 -10.54 2.82 -19.52
C ARG A 53 -9.89 3.13 -18.18
N ILE A 54 -10.22 2.38 -17.13
CA ILE A 54 -9.53 2.53 -15.83
C ILE A 54 -8.06 2.18 -16.00
N ALA A 55 -7.71 1.05 -16.62
CA ALA A 55 -6.34 0.64 -16.88
C ALA A 55 -5.54 1.73 -17.62
N ASP A 56 -6.13 2.34 -18.65
CA ASP A 56 -5.53 3.46 -19.39
C ASP A 56 -5.36 4.71 -18.51
N LEU A 57 -6.36 5.05 -17.68
CA LEU A 57 -6.33 6.23 -16.80
C LEU A 57 -5.27 6.14 -15.69
N VAL A 58 -5.03 4.94 -15.18
CA VAL A 58 -4.08 4.73 -14.08
C VAL A 58 -2.73 4.19 -14.54
N ASP A 59 -2.52 4.06 -15.85
CA ASP A 59 -1.33 3.50 -16.49
C ASP A 59 -0.91 2.15 -15.89
N LEU A 60 -1.89 1.25 -15.76
CA LEU A 60 -1.67 -0.11 -15.24
C LEU A 60 -2.09 -1.16 -16.25
N THR A 61 -1.39 -2.28 -16.25
CA THR A 61 -1.84 -3.45 -17.02
C THR A 61 -3.13 -4.02 -16.42
N PRO A 62 -3.96 -4.73 -17.22
CA PRO A 62 -5.17 -5.39 -16.71
C PRO A 62 -4.89 -6.37 -15.57
N LYS A 63 -3.70 -6.99 -15.56
CA LYS A 63 -3.26 -7.90 -14.50
C LYS A 63 -3.01 -7.16 -13.19
N GLU A 64 -2.35 -6.01 -13.24
CA GLU A 64 -2.10 -5.16 -12.06
C GLU A 64 -3.39 -4.56 -11.52
N LEU A 65 -4.28 -4.12 -12.40
CA LEU A 65 -5.60 -3.62 -12.02
C LEU A 65 -6.41 -4.69 -11.29
N LYS A 66 -6.39 -5.93 -11.79
CA LYS A 66 -7.03 -7.07 -11.14
C LYS A 66 -6.38 -7.38 -9.79
N ARG A 67 -5.05 -7.31 -9.67
CA ARG A 67 -4.32 -7.51 -8.41
C ARG A 67 -4.75 -6.46 -7.38
N LEU A 68 -4.73 -5.17 -7.73
CA LEU A 68 -5.10 -4.08 -6.82
C LEU A 68 -6.53 -4.23 -6.28
N ARG A 69 -7.48 -4.61 -7.14
CA ARG A 69 -8.86 -4.88 -6.68
C ARG A 69 -8.97 -6.05 -5.72
N GLY A 70 -8.12 -7.05 -5.85
CA GLY A 70 -8.07 -8.20 -4.93
C GLY A 70 -7.42 -7.89 -3.58
N LEU A 71 -6.68 -6.78 -3.46
CA LEU A 71 -6.03 -6.35 -2.22
C LEU A 71 -6.97 -5.54 -1.32
N VAL A 72 -8.02 -4.93 -1.90
CA VAL A 72 -9.00 -4.16 -1.12
C VAL A 72 -9.79 -5.12 -0.24
N VAL A 73 -9.51 -5.09 1.06
CA VAL A 73 -10.42 -5.67 2.06
C VAL A 73 -11.74 -4.94 1.92
N PRO A 74 -12.89 -5.64 1.78
CA PRO A 74 -14.19 -4.98 1.68
C PRO A 74 -14.37 -4.05 2.88
N VAL A 75 -14.32 -2.74 2.64
CA VAL A 75 -14.79 -1.77 3.62
C VAL A 75 -16.31 -1.89 3.58
N PRO A 76 -16.99 -2.29 4.67
CA PRO A 76 -18.44 -2.36 4.66
C PRO A 76 -18.99 -0.99 4.27
N ALA A 77 -19.88 -0.97 3.28
CA ALA A 77 -20.50 0.25 2.80
C ALA A 77 -21.14 0.97 4.00
N VAL A 78 -20.65 2.18 4.29
CA VAL A 78 -21.26 3.04 5.29
C VAL A 78 -22.57 3.54 4.68
N ASN A 79 -23.65 2.80 4.91
CA ASN A 79 -25.01 3.22 4.61
C ASN A 79 -25.33 4.46 5.47
N SER A 80 -25.16 5.65 4.90
CA SER A 80 -25.66 6.89 5.50
C SER A 80 -26.14 7.83 4.40
N VAL A 81 -27.36 7.61 3.92
CA VAL A 81 -28.19 8.71 3.43
C VAL A 81 -29.40 8.75 4.37
N PRO A 82 -29.57 9.81 5.21
CA PRO A 82 -30.83 10.01 5.88
C PRO A 82 -31.85 10.46 4.82
N ASP A 83 -32.90 9.67 4.67
CA ASP A 83 -34.14 10.05 4.03
C ASP A 83 -34.75 11.20 4.84
N VAL A 84 -34.85 12.38 4.22
CA VAL A 84 -35.62 13.49 4.79
C VAL A 84 -36.63 13.88 3.72
N GLY A 85 -37.84 13.34 3.90
CA GLY A 85 -39.04 13.76 3.17
C GLY A 85 -39.57 15.11 3.63
#